data_AF-A0A452YCH3-F1
#
_entry.id   AF-A0A452YCH3-F1
#
_cell.length_a   1.000
_cell.length_b   1.000
_cell.length_c   1.000
_cell.angle_alpha   90.00
_cell.angle_beta   90.00
_cell.angle_gamma   90.00
#
_symmetry.space_group_name_H-M   'P 1'
#
loop_
_entity.id
_entity.type
_entity.pdbx_description
1 polymer ?
#
loop_
_entity_poly.entity_id
_entity_poly.type
_entity_poly.pdbx_seq_one_letter_code
_entity_poly.pdbx_strand_id
1 'polypeptide(L)'
;ATLAAARFPAAVALLRTRRSPVVAVPLAPSGLRHHRRSVAMAAGAAPSPIPASDPLPKGSDLFFRSVLSNMQKVYLSRNPTAEKILDFVHSYDGDHICFDHFAFRTFGVDGYGIDSLAEFFTDFGYESREELRFPAKKLRALWFSPPNNDGYTRAGIYGPLPRIFISELLVDELSAPSQEIIRKYIKTSANGNKYAVLASTFGELTWEKPTYSDFQVLSR
;
A
#
# COMPACT_ATOMS: atom_id res chain seq x y z
N ALA A 1 16.09 -28.20 0.50
CA ALA A 1 14.77 -27.84 1.03
C ALA A 1 14.99 -26.74 2.06
N THR A 2 14.94 -25.49 1.62
CA THR A 2 15.49 -24.35 2.37
C THR A 2 14.36 -23.60 3.06
N LEU A 3 14.43 -23.50 4.38
CA LEU A 3 13.51 -22.79 5.28
C LEU A 3 13.30 -21.33 4.82
N ALA A 4 12.06 -20.96 4.47
CA ALA A 4 11.64 -19.58 4.37
C ALA A 4 10.79 -19.24 5.61
N ALA A 5 11.46 -18.74 6.65
CA ALA A 5 10.84 -18.19 7.85
C ALA A 5 9.89 -17.03 7.48
N ALA A 6 8.76 -16.91 8.17
CA ALA A 6 7.77 -15.89 7.88
C ALA A 6 8.39 -14.49 7.99
N ARG A 7 8.16 -13.73 6.92
CA ARG A 7 8.51 -12.32 6.83
C ARG A 7 7.21 -11.52 6.95
N PHE A 8 7.06 -10.83 8.08
CA PHE A 8 6.10 -9.75 8.32
C PHE A 8 6.88 -8.42 8.46
N PRO A 9 6.24 -7.25 8.25
CA PRO A 9 5.36 -6.91 7.15
C PRO A 9 6.23 -6.59 5.92
N ALA A 10 5.97 -7.24 4.79
CA ALA A 10 6.61 -6.86 3.53
C ALA A 10 5.80 -5.73 2.91
N ALA A 11 6.37 -4.52 2.90
CA ALA A 11 5.98 -3.48 1.94
C ALA A 11 6.27 -3.99 0.53
N VAL A 12 5.28 -4.61 -0.10
CA VAL A 12 5.38 -4.97 -1.51
C VAL A 12 5.14 -3.68 -2.30
N ALA A 13 6.20 -3.12 -2.86
CA ALA A 13 6.10 -2.06 -3.85
C ALA A 13 5.92 -2.70 -5.23
N LEU A 14 4.70 -2.69 -5.77
CA LEU A 14 4.52 -2.99 -7.19
C LEU A 14 5.03 -1.80 -8.01
N LEU A 15 5.79 -2.11 -9.05
CA LEU A 15 6.41 -1.14 -9.96
C LEU A 15 5.46 -0.86 -11.11
N ARG A 16 5.33 0.41 -11.50
CA ARG A 16 4.67 0.79 -12.74
C ARG A 16 5.61 1.68 -13.55
N THR A 17 5.83 1.32 -14.82
CA THR A 17 6.57 2.15 -15.77
C THR A 17 5.63 3.19 -16.38
N ARG A 18 6.14 4.40 -16.59
CA ARG A 18 5.39 5.50 -17.20
C ARG A 18 5.18 5.18 -18.69
N ARG A 19 3.93 4.95 -19.12
CA ARG A 19 3.60 4.91 -20.55
C ARG A 19 3.36 6.33 -21.03
N SER A 20 4.17 6.80 -22.00
CA SER A 20 3.85 7.99 -22.78
C SER A 20 2.57 7.73 -23.61
N PRO A 21 1.65 8.70 -23.71
CA PRO A 21 0.50 8.56 -24.59
C PRO A 21 0.98 8.63 -26.05
N VAL A 22 0.69 7.59 -26.82
CA VAL A 22 0.83 7.63 -28.28
C VAL A 22 -0.28 8.56 -28.79
N VAL A 23 0.12 9.70 -29.35
CA VAL A 23 -0.79 10.63 -30.02
C VAL A 23 -1.24 9.98 -31.33
N ALA A 24 -2.45 9.43 -31.36
CA ALA A 24 -3.09 9.00 -32.60
C ALA A 24 -3.69 10.22 -33.31
N VAL A 25 -3.16 10.54 -34.49
CA VAL A 25 -3.72 11.53 -35.40
C VAL A 25 -4.95 10.93 -36.09
N PRO A 26 -6.16 11.51 -36.01
CA PRO A 26 -7.30 10.99 -36.75
C PRO A 26 -7.33 11.58 -38.16
N LEU A 27 -7.28 10.69 -39.17
CA LEU A 27 -7.68 10.99 -40.54
C LEU A 27 -9.22 11.11 -40.59
N ALA A 28 -9.70 12.25 -41.10
CA ALA A 28 -11.11 12.48 -41.35
C ALA A 28 -11.59 11.75 -42.62
N PRO A 29 -12.80 11.16 -42.63
CA PRO A 29 -13.50 10.89 -43.87
C PRO A 29 -14.73 11.81 -44.02
N SER A 30 -14.83 12.35 -45.21
CA SER A 30 -15.94 13.12 -45.76
C SER A 30 -17.16 12.26 -46.08
N GLY A 31 -18.33 12.73 -45.63
CA GLY A 31 -19.62 12.71 -46.32
C GLY A 31 -20.28 11.37 -46.69
N LEU A 32 -21.42 11.08 -46.04
CA LEU A 32 -22.73 10.83 -46.69
C LEU A 32 -23.80 10.53 -45.62
N ARG A 33 -24.91 11.28 -45.66
CA ARG A 33 -26.04 11.19 -44.72
C ARG A 33 -26.95 10.03 -45.11
N HIS A 34 -27.19 9.09 -44.20
CA HIS A 34 -28.36 8.22 -44.23
C HIS A 34 -29.09 8.26 -42.88
N HIS A 35 -30.37 8.63 -42.91
CA HIS A 35 -31.26 8.60 -41.76
C HIS A 35 -31.60 7.15 -41.38
N ARG A 36 -31.10 6.69 -40.24
CA ARG A 36 -31.67 5.56 -39.49
C ARG A 36 -32.08 6.05 -38.10
N ARG A 37 -33.35 5.88 -37.77
CA ARG A 37 -33.88 6.04 -36.41
C ARG A 37 -33.21 4.99 -35.52
N SER A 38 -32.44 5.43 -34.52
CA SER A 38 -31.89 4.57 -33.47
C SER A 38 -32.58 4.94 -32.15
N VAL A 39 -33.03 3.93 -31.43
CA VAL A 39 -33.63 4.03 -30.10
C VAL A 39 -32.49 4.34 -29.13
N ALA A 40 -32.55 5.50 -28.46
CA ALA A 40 -31.55 5.91 -27.50
C ALA A 40 -31.73 5.14 -26.18
N MET A 41 -30.81 4.22 -25.88
CA MET A 41 -30.58 3.77 -24.52
C MET A 41 -29.80 4.87 -23.78
N ALA A 42 -30.35 5.35 -22.68
CA ALA A 42 -29.68 6.32 -21.81
C ALA A 42 -28.39 5.69 -21.27
N ALA A 43 -27.24 6.17 -21.74
CA ALA A 43 -25.96 5.88 -21.12
C ALA A 43 -25.96 6.53 -19.73
N GLY A 44 -25.87 5.71 -18.68
CA GLY A 44 -25.65 6.21 -17.32
C GLY A 44 -24.43 7.12 -17.30
N ALA A 45 -24.58 8.29 -16.68
CA ALA A 45 -23.50 9.25 -16.52
C ALA A 45 -22.28 8.58 -15.88
N ALA A 46 -21.10 8.80 -16.47
CA ALA A 46 -19.85 8.48 -15.79
C ALA A 46 -19.81 9.23 -14.44
N PRO A 47 -19.35 8.59 -13.35
CA PRO A 47 -19.23 9.28 -12.07
C PRO A 47 -18.33 10.50 -12.25
N SER A 48 -18.79 11.66 -11.75
CA SER A 48 -18.02 12.89 -11.73
C SER A 48 -16.67 12.65 -11.06
N PRO A 49 -15.57 13.26 -11.53
CA PRO A 49 -14.29 13.16 -10.85
C PRO A 49 -14.45 13.69 -9.42
N ILE A 50 -14.13 12.82 -8.45
CA ILE A 50 -14.07 13.17 -7.03
C ILE A 50 -13.05 14.32 -6.92
N PRO A 51 -13.39 15.44 -6.26
CA PRO A 51 -12.45 16.54 -6.09
C PRO A 51 -11.21 16.02 -5.35
N ALA A 52 -10.04 16.20 -5.97
CA ALA A 52 -8.77 15.79 -5.38
C ALA A 52 -8.54 16.56 -4.07
N SER A 53 -8.08 15.88 -3.03
CA SER A 53 -7.70 16.52 -1.76
C SER A 53 -6.57 17.53 -1.98
N ASP A 54 -6.58 18.59 -1.16
CA ASP A 54 -5.61 19.67 -1.24
C ASP A 54 -4.15 19.16 -1.09
N PRO A 55 -3.19 19.75 -1.83
CA PRO A 55 -1.78 19.39 -1.68
C PRO A 55 -1.26 19.65 -0.27
N LEU A 56 -0.32 18.82 0.19
CA LEU A 56 0.30 19.01 1.50
C LEU A 56 1.14 20.30 1.54
N PRO A 57 1.17 21.00 2.68
CA PRO A 57 2.19 22.01 2.94
C PRO A 57 3.60 21.45 2.71
N LYS A 58 4.52 22.25 2.18
CA LYS A 58 5.87 21.81 1.78
C LYS A 58 6.65 21.12 2.92
N GLY A 59 6.54 21.64 4.15
CA GLY A 59 7.21 21.06 5.31
C GLY A 59 6.69 19.65 5.65
N SER A 60 5.37 19.48 5.66
CA SER A 60 4.73 18.18 5.89
C SER A 60 5.01 17.18 4.77
N ASP A 61 5.02 17.60 3.50
CA ASP A 61 5.36 16.71 2.37
C ASP A 61 6.79 16.16 2.50
N LEU A 62 7.77 17.02 2.79
CA LEU A 62 9.17 16.60 2.98
C LEU A 62 9.33 15.64 4.17
N PHE A 63 8.67 15.94 5.30
CA PHE A 63 8.67 15.06 6.46
C PHE A 63 8.06 13.69 6.13
N PHE A 64 6.88 13.67 5.51
CA PHE A 64 6.18 12.46 5.12
C PHE A 64 7.02 11.60 4.15
N ARG A 65 7.63 12.21 3.14
CA ARG A 65 8.55 11.51 2.22
C ARG A 65 9.77 10.94 2.94
N SER A 66 10.30 11.63 3.95
CA SER A 66 11.41 11.10 4.75
C SER A 66 10.99 9.85 5.53
N VAL A 67 9.77 9.84 6.10
CA VAL A 67 9.18 8.66 6.75
C VAL A 67 9.07 7.48 5.78
N LEU A 68 8.47 7.70 4.60
CA LEU A 68 8.36 6.66 3.57
C LEU A 68 9.74 6.16 3.08
N SER A 69 10.70 7.07 2.94
CA SER A 69 12.08 6.74 2.56
C SER A 69 12.73 5.80 3.59
N ASN A 70 12.51 6.03 4.89
CA ASN A 70 13.06 5.15 5.92
C ASN A 70 12.36 3.78 5.93
N MET A 71 11.05 3.71 5.72
CA MET A 71 10.36 2.42 5.51
C MET A 71 10.94 1.65 4.33
N GLN A 72 11.21 2.33 3.20
CA GLN A 72 11.83 1.70 2.03
C GLN A 72 13.25 1.19 2.35
N LYS A 73 14.07 1.96 3.06
CA LYS A 73 15.44 1.53 3.44
C LYS A 73 15.41 0.24 4.26
N VAL A 74 14.53 0.17 5.27
CA VAL A 74 14.32 -1.05 6.05
C VAL A 74 13.89 -2.20 5.14
N TYR A 75 12.95 -1.97 4.23
CA TYR A 75 12.50 -2.99 3.30
C TYR A 75 13.63 -3.51 2.40
N LEU A 76 14.38 -2.64 1.74
CA LEU A 76 15.44 -3.04 0.81
C LEU A 76 16.59 -3.77 1.51
N SER A 77 17.02 -3.30 2.69
CA SER A 77 18.07 -3.97 3.47
C SER A 77 17.73 -5.42 3.84
N ARG A 78 16.44 -5.77 3.93
CA ARG A 78 15.95 -7.13 4.26
C ARG A 78 15.61 -7.94 3.01
N ASN A 79 15.50 -7.31 1.84
CA ASN A 79 15.02 -7.91 0.60
C ASN A 79 16.01 -7.61 -0.55
N PRO A 80 17.20 -8.26 -0.55
CA PRO A 80 18.26 -7.99 -1.52
C PRO A 80 17.85 -8.26 -2.97
N THR A 81 16.88 -9.15 -3.20
CA THR A 81 16.30 -9.36 -4.53
C THR A 81 15.55 -8.13 -5.03
N ALA A 82 14.77 -7.46 -4.16
CA ALA A 82 14.03 -6.26 -4.54
C ALA A 82 14.99 -5.09 -4.83
N GLU A 83 16.02 -4.93 -4.00
CA GLU A 83 17.08 -3.94 -4.21
C GLU A 83 17.76 -4.14 -5.57
N LYS A 84 18.23 -5.37 -5.86
CA LYS A 84 18.86 -5.68 -7.15
C LYS A 84 17.95 -5.45 -8.35
N ILE A 85 16.65 -5.71 -8.22
CA ILE A 85 15.68 -5.44 -9.29
C ILE A 85 15.53 -3.93 -9.50
N LEU A 86 15.45 -3.15 -8.42
CA LEU A 86 15.39 -1.69 -8.53
C LEU A 86 16.64 -1.11 -9.18
N ASP A 87 17.82 -1.56 -8.74
CA ASP A 87 19.11 -1.14 -9.33
C ASP A 87 19.19 -1.51 -10.81
N PHE A 88 18.78 -2.73 -11.17
CA PHE A 88 18.76 -3.21 -12.55
C PHE A 88 17.84 -2.35 -13.42
N VAL A 89 16.59 -2.14 -12.98
CA VAL A 89 15.63 -1.31 -13.72
C VAL A 89 16.13 0.13 -13.83
N HIS A 90 16.72 0.69 -12.78
CA HIS A 90 17.29 2.03 -12.81
C HIS A 90 18.48 2.13 -13.79
N SER A 91 19.36 1.12 -13.85
CA SER A 91 20.46 1.09 -14.82
C SER A 91 20.00 0.95 -16.28
N TYR A 92 18.82 0.37 -16.52
CA TYR A 92 18.30 0.13 -17.87
C TYR A 92 17.37 1.23 -18.37
N ASP A 93 16.45 1.71 -17.52
CA ASP A 93 15.36 2.65 -17.85
C ASP A 93 15.57 4.03 -17.20
N GLY A 94 16.67 4.22 -16.45
CA GLY A 94 16.99 5.48 -15.77
C GLY A 94 16.08 5.81 -14.57
N ASP A 95 16.01 7.10 -14.24
CA ASP A 95 15.22 7.62 -13.11
C ASP A 95 13.73 7.77 -13.45
N HIS A 96 13.08 6.67 -13.80
CA HIS A 96 11.66 6.66 -14.20
C HIS A 96 10.77 5.75 -13.34
N ILE A 97 11.37 5.04 -12.37
CA ILE A 97 10.64 4.15 -11.48
C ILE A 97 9.67 4.95 -10.58
N CYS A 98 8.40 4.61 -10.64
CA CYS A 98 7.38 5.11 -9.71
C CYS A 98 6.82 3.94 -8.89
N PHE A 99 6.57 4.18 -7.60
CA PHE A 99 5.93 3.18 -6.74
C PHE A 99 4.42 3.26 -6.88
N ASP A 100 3.80 2.14 -7.24
CA ASP A 100 2.36 2.08 -7.42
C ASP A 100 1.62 2.14 -6.08
N HIS A 101 2.06 1.29 -5.15
CA HIS A 101 1.52 1.24 -3.80
C HIS A 101 2.50 0.63 -2.81
N PHE A 102 2.32 0.91 -1.52
CA PHE A 102 2.94 0.19 -0.40
C PHE A 102 1.90 -0.64 0.34
N ALA A 103 2.27 -1.87 0.73
CA ALA A 103 1.36 -2.82 1.39
C ALA A 103 1.79 -3.15 2.82
N PHE A 104 0.87 -3.07 3.77
CA PHE A 104 1.11 -3.37 5.18
C PHE A 104 0.18 -4.49 5.67
N ARG A 105 0.67 -5.25 6.66
CA ARG A 105 -0.07 -6.33 7.31
C ARG A 105 -0.10 -6.09 8.80
N THR A 106 -1.27 -6.29 9.39
CA THR A 106 -1.58 -5.97 10.79
C THR A 106 -2.41 -7.10 11.40
N PHE A 107 -2.61 -7.07 12.72
CA PHE A 107 -3.48 -8.01 13.43
C PHE A 107 -4.74 -7.27 13.87
N GLY A 108 -5.91 -7.68 13.38
CA GLY A 108 -7.20 -7.08 13.70
C GLY A 108 -7.65 -7.46 15.11
N VAL A 109 -6.94 -6.99 16.13
CA VAL A 109 -7.17 -7.28 17.54
C VAL A 109 -6.59 -6.15 18.41
N ASP A 110 -7.30 -5.78 19.48
CA ASP A 110 -6.84 -4.85 20.53
C ASP A 110 -6.20 -3.54 20.00
N GLY A 111 -6.72 -3.01 18.89
CA GLY A 111 -6.23 -1.78 18.26
C GLY A 111 -4.94 -1.89 17.45
N TYR A 112 -4.46 -3.11 17.16
CA TYR A 112 -3.30 -3.40 16.31
C TYR A 112 -3.67 -3.63 14.83
N GLY A 113 -4.91 -3.31 14.44
CA GLY A 113 -5.46 -3.52 13.09
C GLY A 113 -5.12 -2.40 12.11
N ILE A 114 -5.94 -2.23 11.08
CA ILE A 114 -5.74 -1.23 10.02
C ILE A 114 -5.54 0.18 10.59
N ASP A 115 -6.36 0.55 11.58
CA ASP A 115 -6.39 1.90 12.13
C ASP A 115 -5.06 2.33 12.76
N SER A 116 -4.28 1.38 13.31
CA SER A 116 -2.96 1.65 13.91
C SER A 116 -1.94 2.27 12.95
N LEU A 117 -2.11 2.06 11.65
CA LEU A 117 -1.29 2.65 10.60
C LEU A 117 -2.07 3.70 9.79
N ALA A 118 -3.36 3.51 9.59
CA ALA A 118 -4.18 4.37 8.74
C ALA A 118 -4.20 5.82 9.21
N GLU A 119 -4.27 6.05 10.53
CA GLU A 119 -4.33 7.39 11.14
C GLU A 119 -3.20 8.29 10.64
N PHE A 120 -1.96 7.79 10.64
CA PHE A 120 -0.82 8.53 10.12
C PHE A 120 -0.98 8.92 8.65
N PHE A 121 -1.42 8.00 7.79
CA PHE A 121 -1.59 8.35 6.38
C PHE A 121 -2.70 9.38 6.19
N THR A 122 -3.81 9.26 6.92
CA THR A 122 -4.92 10.22 6.85
C THR A 122 -4.53 11.60 7.37
N ASP A 123 -3.66 11.70 8.37
CA ASP A 123 -3.07 12.97 8.84
C ASP A 123 -2.26 13.68 7.74
N PHE A 124 -1.70 12.91 6.81
CA PHE A 124 -0.99 13.39 5.62
C PHE A 124 -1.88 13.36 4.37
N GLY A 125 -3.18 13.56 4.52
CA GLY A 125 -4.12 13.83 3.42
C GLY A 125 -4.49 12.63 2.56
N TYR A 126 -4.11 11.40 2.96
CA TYR A 126 -4.62 10.20 2.30
C TYR A 126 -6.10 10.00 2.62
N GLU A 127 -6.85 9.54 1.63
CA GLU A 127 -8.27 9.25 1.79
C GLU A 127 -8.52 7.76 1.72
N SER A 128 -9.29 7.23 2.68
CA SER A 128 -9.75 5.84 2.66
C SER A 128 -10.67 5.60 1.46
N ARG A 129 -10.55 4.41 0.88
CA ARG A 129 -11.29 3.97 -0.30
C ARG A 129 -11.99 2.64 -0.01
N GLU A 130 -12.20 1.80 -1.02
CA GLU A 130 -13.00 0.59 -0.87
C GLU A 130 -12.36 -0.43 0.10
N GLU A 131 -13.23 -1.11 0.85
CA GLU A 131 -12.88 -2.28 1.64
C GLU A 131 -12.83 -3.53 0.76
N LEU A 132 -11.82 -4.36 0.97
CA LEU A 132 -11.69 -5.67 0.37
C LEU A 132 -11.72 -6.75 1.46
N ARG A 133 -12.41 -7.86 1.17
CA ARG A 133 -12.47 -9.03 2.05
C ARG A 133 -11.88 -10.24 1.36
N PHE A 134 -11.12 -11.03 2.12
CA PHE A 134 -10.54 -12.29 1.66
C PHE A 134 -10.94 -13.41 2.63
N PRO A 135 -12.19 -13.93 2.55
CA PRO A 135 -12.72 -14.87 3.54
C PRO A 135 -11.87 -16.13 3.70
N ALA A 136 -11.39 -16.71 2.60
CA ALA A 136 -10.52 -17.90 2.65
C ALA A 136 -9.21 -17.66 3.42
N LYS A 137 -8.73 -16.42 3.48
CA LYS A 137 -7.52 -16.03 4.21
C LYS A 137 -7.82 -15.38 5.55
N LYS A 138 -9.10 -15.19 5.90
CA LYS A 138 -9.56 -14.47 7.10
C LYS A 138 -8.96 -13.07 7.19
N LEU A 139 -8.91 -12.35 6.06
CA LEU A 139 -8.38 -10.98 6.00
C LEU A 139 -9.45 -9.98 5.59
N ARG A 140 -9.31 -8.77 6.13
CA ARG A 140 -9.95 -7.54 5.63
C ARG A 140 -8.85 -6.55 5.25
N ALA A 141 -9.09 -5.72 4.26
CA ALA A 141 -8.15 -4.68 3.84
C ALA A 141 -8.87 -3.40 3.43
N LEU A 142 -8.18 -2.29 3.59
CA LEU A 142 -8.53 -0.98 3.04
C LEU A 142 -7.36 -0.48 2.21
N TRP A 143 -7.65 0.26 1.15
CA TRP A 143 -6.64 1.03 0.45
C TRP A 143 -6.92 2.52 0.56
N PHE A 144 -5.85 3.31 0.45
CA PHE A 144 -5.87 4.74 0.64
C PHE A 144 -5.24 5.41 -0.57
N SER A 145 -5.95 6.37 -1.16
CA SER A 145 -5.41 7.17 -2.26
C SER A 145 -4.60 8.34 -1.72
N PRO A 146 -3.46 8.67 -2.36
CA PRO A 146 -2.65 9.80 -1.94
C PRO A 146 -3.36 11.13 -2.19
N PRO A 147 -2.95 12.19 -1.47
CA PRO A 147 -3.33 13.56 -1.78
C PRO A 147 -2.77 14.03 -3.11
N ASN A 148 -3.31 15.12 -3.66
CA ASN A 148 -2.78 15.70 -4.89
C ASN A 148 -1.29 16.04 -4.72
N ASN A 149 -0.46 15.56 -5.65
CA ASN A 149 0.99 15.71 -5.59
C ASN A 149 1.64 15.98 -6.96
N ASP A 150 0.89 16.52 -7.93
CA ASP A 150 1.28 16.67 -9.34
C ASP A 150 2.56 17.51 -9.63
N GLY A 151 3.17 18.12 -8.61
CA GLY A 151 4.39 18.92 -8.72
C GLY A 151 5.72 18.15 -8.58
N TYR A 152 5.70 16.81 -8.59
CA TYR A 152 6.92 16.02 -8.43
C TYR A 152 7.83 16.08 -9.68
N THR A 153 9.14 16.11 -9.46
CA THR A 153 10.16 16.13 -10.53
C THR A 153 11.13 14.96 -10.46
N ARG A 154 10.95 14.07 -9.49
CA ARG A 154 11.84 12.94 -9.19
C ARG A 154 11.11 11.60 -9.32
N ALA A 155 11.87 10.51 -9.24
CA ALA A 155 11.39 9.13 -9.20
C ALA A 155 11.29 8.60 -7.75
N GLY A 156 10.76 7.38 -7.61
CA GLY A 156 10.65 6.67 -6.33
C GLY A 156 9.79 7.42 -5.31
N ILE A 157 10.27 7.50 -4.06
CA ILE A 157 9.59 8.21 -2.95
C ILE A 157 9.38 9.70 -3.22
N TYR A 158 10.27 10.31 -4.00
CA TYR A 158 10.20 11.74 -4.31
C TYR A 158 9.44 12.02 -5.62
N GLY A 159 8.85 10.98 -6.22
CA GLY A 159 7.93 11.07 -7.35
C GLY A 159 6.46 11.13 -6.92
N PRO A 160 5.54 10.60 -7.75
CA PRO A 160 4.14 10.51 -7.37
C PRO A 160 4.00 9.63 -6.12
N LEU A 161 3.22 10.09 -5.14
CA LEU A 161 3.06 9.34 -3.89
C LEU A 161 2.36 7.99 -4.16
N PRO A 162 2.82 6.89 -3.55
CA PRO A 162 2.21 5.58 -3.73
C PRO A 162 0.85 5.54 -3.04
N ARG A 163 -0.07 4.72 -3.56
CA ARG A 163 -1.25 4.27 -2.79
C ARG A 163 -0.80 3.48 -1.57
N ILE A 164 -1.63 3.41 -0.53
CA ILE A 164 -1.34 2.59 0.64
C ILE A 164 -2.39 1.49 0.73
N PHE A 165 -1.96 0.25 0.92
CA PHE A 165 -2.83 -0.91 1.10
C PHE A 165 -2.57 -1.50 2.48
N ILE A 166 -3.55 -1.49 3.37
CA ILE A 166 -3.39 -2.01 4.74
C ILE A 166 -4.37 -3.16 4.93
N SER A 167 -3.84 -4.32 5.31
CA SER A 167 -4.63 -5.50 5.62
C SER A 167 -4.51 -5.87 7.09
N GLU A 168 -5.59 -6.40 7.65
CA GLU A 168 -5.62 -6.98 8.99
C GLU A 168 -6.11 -8.43 8.94
N LEU A 169 -5.46 -9.26 9.75
CA LEU A 169 -5.93 -10.62 10.04
C LEU A 169 -7.09 -10.56 11.02
N LEU A 170 -8.21 -11.19 10.68
CA LEU A 170 -9.37 -11.32 11.54
C LEU A 170 -9.07 -12.37 12.62
N VAL A 171 -8.43 -11.94 13.70
CA VAL A 171 -7.87 -12.83 14.73
C VAL A 171 -8.97 -13.70 15.35
N ASP A 172 -10.14 -13.14 15.61
CA ASP A 172 -11.26 -13.87 16.23
C ASP A 172 -11.83 -15.00 15.36
N GLU A 173 -11.49 -15.05 14.06
CA GLU A 173 -11.86 -16.16 13.16
C GLU A 173 -10.82 -17.31 13.17
N LEU A 174 -9.71 -17.17 13.88
CA LEU A 174 -8.66 -18.21 13.96
C LEU A 174 -9.01 -19.31 14.97
N SER A 175 -8.20 -20.35 15.03
CA SER A 175 -8.32 -21.36 16.09
C SER A 175 -7.95 -20.76 17.45
N ALA A 176 -8.55 -21.27 18.54
CA ALA A 176 -8.28 -20.78 19.89
C ALA A 176 -6.78 -20.74 20.25
N PRO A 177 -5.96 -21.77 19.93
CA PRO A 177 -4.51 -21.70 20.18
C PRO A 177 -3.81 -20.55 19.44
N SER A 178 -4.19 -20.28 18.19
CA SER A 178 -3.61 -19.18 17.42
C SER A 178 -4.02 -17.81 17.98
N GLN A 179 -5.28 -17.68 18.41
CA GLN A 179 -5.77 -16.47 19.07
C GLN A 179 -5.00 -16.18 20.36
N GLU A 180 -4.81 -17.21 21.21
CA GLU A 180 -4.07 -17.10 22.47
C GLU A 180 -2.61 -16.68 22.23
N ILE A 181 -1.94 -17.29 21.25
CA ILE A 181 -0.56 -16.94 20.90
C ILE A 181 -0.45 -15.48 20.44
N ILE A 182 -1.33 -15.03 19.54
CA ILE A 182 -1.30 -13.64 19.05
C ILE A 182 -1.54 -12.68 20.21
N ARG A 183 -2.58 -12.91 21.03
CA ARG A 183 -2.90 -12.06 22.19
C ARG A 183 -1.77 -12.05 23.23
N LYS A 184 -1.04 -13.16 23.41
CA LYS A 184 0.16 -13.22 24.25
C LYS A 184 1.19 -12.17 23.83
N TYR A 185 1.54 -12.11 22.54
CA TYR A 185 2.52 -11.15 22.03
C TYR A 185 2.02 -9.71 22.05
N ILE A 186 0.76 -9.48 21.66
CA ILE A 186 0.13 -8.16 21.72
C ILE A 186 0.21 -7.59 23.15
N LYS A 187 -0.03 -8.41 24.18
CA LYS A 187 0.07 -7.97 25.59
C LYS A 187 1.47 -7.47 25.97
N THR A 188 2.53 -8.04 25.40
CA THR A 188 3.91 -7.57 25.65
C THR A 188 4.22 -6.23 25.01
N SER A 189 3.40 -5.81 24.04
CA SER A 189 3.61 -4.60 23.26
C SER A 189 3.05 -3.34 23.92
N ALA A 190 2.31 -3.46 25.03
CA ALA A 190 1.67 -2.35 25.73
C ALA A 190 0.88 -1.42 24.78
N ASN A 191 1.35 -0.20 24.55
CA ASN A 191 0.74 0.79 23.65
C ASN A 191 1.45 0.88 22.29
N GLY A 192 2.19 -0.15 21.89
CA GLY A 192 2.99 -0.16 20.67
C GLY A 192 2.18 0.10 19.39
N ASN A 193 0.89 -0.24 19.38
CA ASN A 193 -0.01 0.07 18.27
C ASN A 193 -0.11 1.56 17.95
N LYS A 194 -0.01 2.45 18.95
CA LYS A 194 -0.04 3.91 18.74
C LYS A 194 1.18 4.44 17.99
N TYR A 195 2.21 3.61 17.82
CA TYR A 195 3.49 3.96 17.23
C TYR A 195 3.89 3.00 16.10
N ALA A 196 2.91 2.36 15.44
CA ALA A 196 3.15 1.37 14.39
C ALA A 196 4.00 1.93 13.23
N VAL A 197 3.83 3.22 12.91
CA VAL A 197 4.65 3.90 11.90
C VAL A 197 6.11 4.00 12.33
N LEU A 198 6.39 4.34 13.59
CA LEU A 198 7.77 4.36 14.11
C LEU A 198 8.39 2.97 14.02
N ALA A 199 7.65 1.94 14.45
CA ALA A 199 8.09 0.55 14.33
C ALA A 199 8.43 0.19 12.87
N SER A 200 7.60 0.60 11.90
CA SER A 200 7.87 0.38 10.47
C SER A 200 9.08 1.17 9.96
N THR A 201 9.33 2.39 10.44
CA THR A 201 10.49 3.19 10.01
C THR A 201 11.82 2.68 10.54
N PHE A 202 11.83 2.08 11.73
CA PHE A 202 13.03 1.50 12.34
C PHE A 202 13.16 0.00 12.03
N GLY A 203 12.10 -0.64 11.54
CA GLY A 203 12.07 -2.07 11.28
C GLY A 203 11.93 -2.92 12.53
N GLU A 204 11.39 -2.38 13.61
CA GLU A 204 11.28 -3.05 14.90
C GLU A 204 9.94 -3.77 15.05
N LEU A 205 9.95 -4.85 15.85
CA LEU A 205 8.72 -5.43 16.37
C LEU A 205 8.34 -4.67 17.64
N THR A 206 7.06 -4.36 17.79
CA THR A 206 6.58 -3.71 19.02
C THR A 206 6.33 -4.70 20.16
N TRP A 207 6.33 -6.01 19.88
CA TRP A 207 6.22 -7.11 20.84
C TRP A 207 7.54 -7.86 20.97
N GLU A 208 7.65 -8.70 22.00
CA GLU A 208 8.83 -9.54 22.20
C GLU A 208 9.08 -10.50 21.02
N LYS A 209 10.34 -10.92 20.86
CA LYS A 209 10.72 -11.87 19.79
C LYS A 209 9.94 -13.19 19.95
N PRO A 210 9.20 -13.64 18.93
CA PRO A 210 8.44 -14.88 19.04
C PRO A 210 9.32 -16.11 19.26
N THR A 211 8.79 -17.09 20.00
CA THR A 211 9.43 -18.40 20.10
C THR A 211 9.24 -19.16 18.79
N TYR A 212 10.15 -20.10 18.50
CA TYR A 212 10.02 -20.91 17.30
C TYR A 212 8.77 -21.81 17.33
N SER A 213 8.40 -22.34 18.50
CA SER A 213 7.20 -23.17 18.64
C SER A 213 5.91 -22.40 18.37
N ASP A 214 5.78 -21.19 18.92
CA ASP A 214 4.61 -20.34 18.66
C ASP A 214 4.52 -19.97 17.18
N PHE A 215 5.66 -19.64 16.58
CA PHE A 215 5.76 -19.37 15.16
C PHE A 215 5.30 -20.55 14.29
N GLN A 216 5.68 -21.78 14.66
CA GLN A 216 5.26 -22.99 13.94
C GLN A 216 3.76 -23.23 14.04
N VAL A 217 3.13 -22.95 15.18
CA VAL A 217 1.67 -23.09 15.33
C VAL A 217 0.95 -22.12 14.39
N LEU A 218 1.41 -20.87 14.32
CA LEU A 218 0.81 -19.86 13.44
C LEU A 218 1.06 -20.09 11.94
N SER A 219 2.02 -20.93 11.58
CA SER A 219 2.41 -21.20 10.18
C SER A 219 1.71 -22.41 9.56
N ARG A 220 0.93 -23.17 10.34
CA ARG A 220 0.19 -24.35 9.89
C ARG A 220 -1.20 -23.97 9.41
#